data_AF-R1E5J8-F1
#
_entry.id   AF-R1E5J8-F1
#
_cell.length_a   1.000
_cell.length_b   1.000
_cell.length_c   1.000
_cell.angle_alpha   90.00
_cell.angle_beta   90.00
_cell.angle_gamma   90.00
#
_symmetry.space_group_name_H-M   'P 1'
#
loop_
_entity.id
_entity.type
_entity.pdbx_description
1 polymer ?
#
loop_
_entity_poly.entity_id
_entity_poly.type
_entity_poly.pdbx_seq_one_letter_code
_entity_poly.pdbx_strand_id
1 'polypeptide(L)'
;MLGNSSAEARIEYYKKIVTYLSVAVTKYIFDGLVREPRVSLNEETGEINMYLKGVSSSLIPMLRPARGDSFRGVVEVLYDFGGLASIKDDKLKLELARRRVLEKREDYGVVIIASEYESRKNGLYYLRKLSKMDEMLPFAIWLLGEELDVKGVGEEKRIDIEYDMLTGDLKIELCGDDIIESLKGRKNTHINKLYSLIHGYQDLAGRKCIELEGKKEQAGIWLNTKYIIEKDSIEHEKYIIDRNTYFLEKEKIPEVLNIILSEETLNRKYVL
;
A
#
# COMPACT_ATOMS: atom_id res chain seq x y z
N MET A 1 -18.41 27.59 -28.53
CA MET A 1 -18.00 27.10 -27.20
C MET A 1 -18.09 25.57 -27.20
N LEU A 2 -17.05 24.87 -27.65
CA LEU A 2 -17.05 23.40 -27.79
C LEU A 2 -15.74 22.74 -27.30
N GLY A 3 -14.87 23.48 -26.61
CA GLY A 3 -13.54 23.00 -26.17
C GLY A 3 -13.45 22.53 -24.71
N ASN A 4 -14.41 22.89 -23.84
CA ASN A 4 -14.27 22.69 -22.39
C ASN A 4 -14.76 21.32 -21.87
N SER A 5 -15.65 20.63 -22.60
CA SER A 5 -16.26 19.39 -22.08
C SER A 5 -15.30 18.20 -22.02
N SER A 6 -14.30 18.13 -22.91
CA SER A 6 -13.34 17.01 -22.88
C SER A 6 -12.30 17.14 -21.76
N ALA A 7 -11.88 18.38 -21.45
CA ALA A 7 -10.93 18.64 -20.37
C ALA A 7 -11.55 18.39 -18.99
N GLU A 8 -12.79 18.84 -18.78
CA GLU A 8 -13.54 18.58 -17.54
C GLU A 8 -13.80 17.08 -17.34
N ALA A 9 -14.24 16.37 -18.38
CA ALA A 9 -14.45 14.92 -18.32
C ALA A 9 -13.15 14.15 -18.02
N ARG A 10 -12.03 14.60 -18.59
CA ARG A 10 -10.70 14.03 -18.35
C ARG A 10 -10.25 14.25 -16.90
N ILE A 11 -10.43 15.45 -16.36
CA ILE A 11 -10.15 15.76 -14.95
C ILE A 11 -11.00 14.88 -14.02
N GLU A 12 -12.28 14.69 -14.34
CA GLU A 12 -13.16 13.82 -13.56
C GLU A 12 -12.72 12.35 -13.61
N TYR A 13 -12.31 11.86 -14.77
CA TYR A 13 -11.75 10.52 -14.94
C TYR A 13 -10.49 10.32 -14.09
N TYR A 14 -9.57 11.29 -14.10
CA TYR A 14 -8.36 11.29 -13.27
C TYR A 14 -8.64 11.32 -11.77
N LYS A 15 -9.60 12.15 -11.34
CA LYS A 15 -10.09 12.14 -9.95
C LYS A 15 -10.61 10.77 -9.54
N LYS A 16 -11.36 10.09 -10.41
CA LYS A 16 -11.89 8.75 -10.13
C LYS A 16 -10.78 7.70 -10.01
N ILE A 17 -9.80 7.67 -10.93
CA ILE A 17 -8.64 6.76 -10.84
C ILE A 17 -7.91 6.95 -9.52
N VAL A 18 -7.51 8.18 -9.20
CA VAL A 18 -6.74 8.47 -7.98
C VAL A 18 -7.55 8.10 -6.74
N THR A 19 -8.84 8.40 -6.72
CA THR A 19 -9.70 8.05 -5.59
C THR A 19 -9.76 6.53 -5.41
N TYR A 20 -10.02 5.76 -6.47
CA TYR A 20 -10.09 4.31 -6.37
C TYR A 20 -8.74 3.69 -6.02
N LEU A 21 -7.66 4.14 -6.63
CA LEU A 21 -6.30 3.66 -6.35
C LEU A 21 -5.90 3.96 -4.90
N SER A 22 -6.08 5.19 -4.43
CA SER A 22 -5.69 5.61 -3.09
C SER A 22 -6.46 4.85 -2.01
N VAL A 23 -7.78 4.69 -2.21
CA VAL A 23 -8.60 3.91 -1.27
C VAL A 23 -8.22 2.44 -1.32
N ALA A 24 -8.02 1.87 -2.51
CA ALA A 24 -7.60 0.48 -2.67
C ALA A 24 -6.26 0.20 -1.98
N VAL A 25 -5.23 1.01 -2.22
CA VAL A 25 -3.92 0.87 -1.56
C VAL A 25 -4.06 1.00 -0.05
N THR A 26 -4.76 2.03 0.44
CA THR A 26 -4.91 2.24 1.89
C THR A 26 -5.61 1.06 2.56
N LYS A 27 -6.67 0.53 1.95
CA LYS A 27 -7.48 -0.56 2.51
C LYS A 27 -6.85 -1.94 2.35
N TYR A 28 -6.25 -2.20 1.19
CA TYR A 28 -5.75 -3.51 0.81
C TYR A 28 -4.31 -3.75 1.27
N ILE A 29 -3.46 -2.71 1.21
CA ILE A 29 -2.02 -2.81 1.51
C ILE A 29 -1.70 -2.28 2.91
N PHE A 30 -2.32 -1.18 3.33
CA PHE A 30 -1.99 -0.53 4.60
C PHE A 30 -2.99 -0.81 5.73
N ASP A 31 -4.00 -1.63 5.54
CA ASP A 31 -5.05 -1.88 6.54
C ASP A 31 -5.55 -0.56 7.19
N GLY A 32 -6.02 0.36 6.36
CA GLY A 32 -6.34 1.71 6.81
C GLY A 32 -7.63 2.29 6.23
N LEU A 33 -7.93 3.50 6.67
CA LEU A 33 -9.00 4.37 6.22
C LEU A 33 -8.39 5.64 5.67
N VAL A 34 -8.78 6.02 4.45
CA VAL A 34 -8.45 7.31 3.87
C VAL A 34 -9.70 8.18 3.86
N ARG A 35 -9.55 9.45 4.24
CA ARG A 35 -10.60 10.47 4.10
C ARG A 35 -10.70 10.91 2.64
N GLU A 36 -11.79 11.57 2.30
CA GLU A 36 -11.94 12.13 0.97
C GLU A 36 -10.75 13.05 0.60
N PRO A 37 -10.18 12.91 -0.61
CA PRO A 37 -9.04 13.72 -1.01
C PRO A 37 -9.42 15.20 -1.11
N ARG A 38 -8.54 16.10 -0.65
CA ARG A 38 -8.67 17.52 -0.96
C ARG A 38 -8.00 17.80 -2.29
N VAL A 39 -8.75 18.33 -3.25
CA VAL A 39 -8.24 18.56 -4.61
C VAL A 39 -7.93 20.04 -4.85
N SER A 40 -6.79 20.30 -5.49
CA SER A 40 -6.39 21.62 -6.00
C SER A 40 -5.93 21.50 -7.45
N LEU A 41 -6.33 22.46 -8.29
CA LEU A 41 -5.88 22.58 -9.67
C LEU A 41 -4.95 23.79 -9.78
N ASN A 42 -3.76 23.60 -10.35
CA ASN A 42 -2.91 24.71 -10.75
C ASN A 42 -3.33 25.16 -12.17
N GLU A 43 -3.94 26.33 -12.28
CA GLU A 43 -4.43 26.84 -13.58
C GLU A 43 -3.30 27.18 -14.56
N GLU A 44 -2.10 27.52 -14.06
CA GLU A 44 -0.95 27.86 -14.90
C GLU A 44 -0.31 26.61 -15.50
N THR A 45 -0.20 25.53 -14.73
CA THR A 45 0.49 24.30 -15.15
C THR A 45 -0.45 23.19 -15.58
N GLY A 46 -1.76 23.33 -15.34
CA GLY A 46 -2.76 22.28 -15.54
C GLY A 46 -2.64 21.10 -14.56
N GLU A 47 -1.75 21.21 -13.56
CA GLU A 47 -1.45 20.13 -12.62
C GLU A 47 -2.57 19.96 -11.59
N ILE A 48 -3.03 18.73 -11.41
CA ILE A 48 -4.05 18.36 -10.43
C ILE A 48 -3.36 17.72 -9.24
N ASN A 49 -3.47 18.35 -8.08
CA ASN A 49 -2.95 17.84 -6.81
C ASN A 49 -4.09 17.37 -5.91
N MET A 50 -3.96 16.19 -5.32
CA MET A 50 -4.93 15.60 -4.39
C MET A 50 -4.22 15.19 -3.10
N TYR A 51 -4.55 15.88 -2.01
CA TYR A 51 -3.97 15.63 -0.70
C TYR A 51 -4.77 14.57 0.03
N LEU A 52 -4.07 13.50 0.42
CA LEU A 52 -4.63 12.31 1.03
C LEU A 52 -4.27 12.30 2.52
N LYS A 53 -5.25 12.00 3.37
CA LYS A 53 -5.08 11.88 4.82
C LYS A 53 -5.97 10.78 5.36
N GLY A 54 -5.54 10.12 6.42
CA GLY A 54 -6.26 9.00 6.99
C GLY A 54 -5.56 8.40 8.19
N VAL A 55 -5.97 7.18 8.52
CA VAL A 55 -5.40 6.39 9.61
C VAL A 55 -5.21 4.96 9.14
N SER A 56 -4.23 4.25 9.69
CA SER A 56 -4.05 2.82 9.46
C SER A 56 -3.78 2.09 10.77
N SER A 57 -4.13 0.81 10.84
CA SER A 57 -3.82 -0.07 11.97
C SER A 57 -2.68 -1.02 11.64
N SER A 58 -2.01 -1.46 12.69
CA SER A 58 -1.26 -2.69 12.68
C SER A 58 -1.49 -3.45 13.98
N LEU A 59 -1.43 -4.77 13.89
CA LEU A 59 -1.45 -5.67 15.04
C LEU A 59 -0.01 -6.05 15.39
N ILE A 60 0.41 -5.69 16.61
CA ILE A 60 1.74 -5.98 17.13
C ILE A 60 1.61 -6.90 18.36
N PRO A 61 2.23 -8.11 18.37
CA PRO A 61 2.27 -8.98 19.54
C PRO A 61 3.15 -8.34 20.62
N MET A 62 2.65 -8.34 21.86
CA MET A 62 3.39 -7.86 23.02
C MET A 62 3.81 -9.02 23.92
N LEU A 63 5.09 -9.07 24.29
CA LEU A 63 5.59 -9.96 25.34
C LEU A 63 6.30 -9.16 26.42
N ARG A 64 6.11 -9.58 27.68
CA ARG A 64 6.73 -8.95 28.86
C ARG A 64 7.53 -9.97 29.69
N PRO A 65 8.49 -9.50 30.50
CA PRO A 65 9.44 -10.34 31.20
C PRO A 65 8.78 -11.14 32.32
N ALA A 66 9.37 -12.30 32.60
CA ALA A 66 8.98 -13.26 33.61
C ALA A 66 9.04 -12.68 35.04
N ARG A 67 7.98 -11.98 35.47
CA ARG A 67 7.56 -11.84 36.88
C ARG A 67 6.05 -11.64 36.99
N GLY A 68 5.32 -12.76 37.04
CA GLY A 68 4.10 -12.87 37.84
C GLY A 68 2.75 -12.69 37.14
N ASP A 69 2.53 -11.62 36.36
CA ASP A 69 1.18 -11.29 35.89
C ASP A 69 0.97 -11.63 34.40
N SER A 70 -0.10 -12.36 34.11
CA SER A 70 -0.43 -12.88 32.79
C SER A 70 -1.00 -11.79 31.87
N PHE A 71 -0.13 -11.16 31.08
CA PHE A 71 -0.54 -10.52 29.82
C PHE A 71 0.13 -11.22 28.64
N ARG A 72 -0.61 -12.14 28.00
CA ARG A 72 -0.42 -12.58 26.61
C ARG A 72 -1.43 -11.79 25.78
N GLY A 73 -1.00 -11.03 24.76
CA GLY A 73 -1.94 -10.29 23.93
C GLY A 73 -1.32 -9.63 22.70
N VAL A 74 -2.15 -9.46 21.66
CA VAL A 74 -1.89 -8.62 20.49
C VAL A 74 -2.46 -7.24 20.78
N VAL A 75 -1.71 -6.17 20.46
CA VAL A 75 -2.19 -4.80 20.59
C VAL A 75 -2.27 -4.14 19.23
N GLU A 76 -3.41 -3.52 18.99
CA GLU A 76 -3.64 -2.66 17.83
C GLU A 76 -2.96 -1.30 18.04
N VAL A 77 -2.11 -0.94 17.08
CA VAL A 77 -1.40 0.34 17.00
C VAL A 77 -1.96 1.13 15.83
N LEU A 78 -2.35 2.38 16.10
CA LEU A 78 -2.86 3.30 15.10
C LEU A 78 -1.74 4.20 14.58
N TYR A 79 -1.72 4.42 13.27
CA TYR A 79 -0.77 5.27 12.59
C TYR A 79 -1.50 6.36 11.81
N ASP A 80 -0.92 7.56 11.82
CA ASP A 80 -1.25 8.59 10.84
C ASP A 80 -0.82 8.12 9.44
N PHE A 81 -1.69 8.36 8.47
CA PHE A 81 -1.49 8.04 7.08
C PHE A 81 -1.75 9.28 6.24
N GLY A 82 -0.91 9.51 5.23
CA GLY A 82 -1.16 10.58 4.28
C GLY A 82 -0.22 10.55 3.10
N GLY A 83 -0.51 11.44 2.15
CA GLY A 83 0.17 11.43 0.87
C GLY A 83 -0.32 12.51 -0.09
N LEU A 84 0.22 12.47 -1.29
CA LEU A 84 -0.08 13.37 -2.39
C LEU A 84 -0.22 12.55 -3.66
N ALA A 85 -1.29 12.79 -4.41
CA ALA A 85 -1.37 12.43 -5.81
C ALA A 85 -1.21 13.69 -6.66
N SER A 86 -0.28 13.70 -7.60
CA SER A 86 -0.15 14.75 -8.60
C SER A 86 -0.36 14.16 -9.99
N ILE A 87 -1.13 14.86 -10.82
CA ILE A 87 -1.32 14.50 -12.22
C ILE A 87 -0.92 15.67 -13.09
N LYS A 88 0.05 15.43 -13.97
CA LYS A 88 0.52 16.40 -14.95
C LYS A 88 0.86 15.66 -16.24
N ASP A 89 0.42 16.19 -17.37
CA ASP A 89 0.69 15.60 -18.70
C ASP A 89 0.37 14.08 -18.74
N ASP A 90 -0.76 13.70 -18.14
CA ASP A 90 -1.27 12.32 -18.07
C ASP A 90 -0.44 11.33 -17.27
N LYS A 91 0.55 11.85 -16.55
CA LYS A 91 1.39 11.09 -15.63
C LYS A 91 0.89 11.31 -14.22
N LEU A 92 0.47 10.21 -13.62
CA LEU A 92 0.14 10.13 -12.22
C LEU A 92 1.42 9.87 -11.42
N LYS A 93 1.64 10.66 -10.38
CA LYS A 93 2.54 10.35 -9.27
C LYS A 93 1.72 10.27 -8.00
N LEU A 94 1.76 9.17 -7.28
CA LEU A 94 1.07 8.96 -6.02
C LEU A 94 2.08 8.53 -4.96
N GLU A 95 2.24 9.34 -3.94
CA GLU A 95 3.10 9.07 -2.79
C GLU A 95 2.21 8.89 -1.56
N LEU A 96 2.31 7.73 -0.91
CA LEU A 96 1.51 7.39 0.27
C LEU A 96 2.41 6.82 1.35
N ALA A 97 2.24 7.30 2.58
CA ALA A 97 3.05 6.83 3.70
C ALA A 97 2.22 6.64 4.97
N ARG A 98 2.44 5.51 5.63
CA ARG A 98 2.14 5.30 7.04
C ARG A 98 3.29 5.88 7.85
N ARG A 99 3.02 6.89 8.69
CA ARG A 99 4.05 7.74 9.29
C ARG A 99 4.21 7.53 10.79
N ARG A 100 3.38 8.18 11.60
CA ARG A 100 3.59 8.28 13.06
C ARG A 100 2.52 7.52 13.81
N VAL A 101 2.92 6.85 14.88
CA VAL A 101 1.96 6.27 15.83
C VAL A 101 1.14 7.38 16.49
N LEU A 102 -0.17 7.20 16.56
CA LEU A 102 -1.10 8.12 17.22
C LEU A 102 -1.18 7.80 18.72
N GLU A 103 -0.80 8.76 19.58
CA GLU A 103 -0.73 8.56 21.03
C GLU A 103 -2.10 8.61 21.73
N LYS A 104 -3.09 9.26 21.14
CA LYS A 104 -4.45 9.40 21.68
C LYS A 104 -5.49 8.84 20.72
N ARG A 105 -6.34 7.94 21.22
CA ARG A 105 -7.54 7.43 20.53
C ARG A 105 -8.71 8.44 20.52
N GLU A 106 -8.55 9.60 21.17
CA GLU A 106 -9.66 10.49 21.56
C GLU A 106 -10.27 11.31 20.40
N ASP A 107 -9.53 11.59 19.32
CA ASP A 107 -10.02 12.45 18.21
C ASP A 107 -10.52 11.67 16.97
N TYR A 108 -10.34 10.36 16.93
CA TYR A 108 -10.90 9.49 15.89
C TYR A 108 -12.06 8.71 16.49
N GLY A 109 -13.12 9.44 16.86
CA GLY A 109 -14.34 8.89 17.46
C GLY A 109 -14.75 7.60 16.77
N VAL A 110 -14.68 6.49 17.52
CA VAL A 110 -15.21 5.17 17.12
C VAL A 110 -14.74 4.70 15.74
N VAL A 111 -13.44 4.81 15.44
CA VAL A 111 -12.87 3.99 14.37
C VAL A 111 -12.67 2.59 14.94
N ILE A 112 -13.75 1.79 14.96
CA ILE A 112 -13.60 0.32 14.99
C ILE A 112 -12.92 0.01 13.66
N ILE A 113 -11.62 -0.26 13.68
CA ILE A 113 -10.98 -0.75 12.47
C ILE A 113 -11.59 -2.12 12.24
N ALA A 114 -12.30 -2.22 11.12
CA ALA A 114 -12.85 -3.48 10.67
C ALA A 114 -11.69 -4.49 10.62
N SER A 115 -11.98 -5.78 10.85
CA SER A 115 -10.94 -6.81 10.79
C SER A 115 -10.11 -6.68 9.51
N GLU A 116 -8.86 -7.14 9.53
CA GLU A 116 -7.99 -7.11 8.34
C GLU A 116 -8.72 -7.67 7.11
N TYR A 117 -9.51 -8.74 7.30
CA TYR A 117 -10.41 -9.29 6.30
C TYR A 117 -11.39 -8.24 5.72
N GLU A 118 -12.15 -7.54 6.57
CA GLU A 118 -13.11 -6.52 6.11
C GLU A 118 -12.40 -5.32 5.46
N SER A 119 -11.20 -4.96 5.94
CA SER A 119 -10.36 -3.93 5.34
C SER A 119 -9.92 -4.32 3.93
N ARG A 120 -9.36 -5.53 3.76
CA ARG A 120 -8.95 -6.08 2.46
C ARG A 120 -10.15 -6.31 1.53
N LYS A 121 -11.30 -6.75 2.05
CA LYS A 121 -12.55 -6.91 1.28
C LYS A 121 -13.01 -5.58 0.68
N ASN A 122 -12.97 -4.51 1.48
CA ASN A 122 -13.24 -3.16 1.00
C ASN A 122 -12.18 -2.72 -0.02
N GLY A 123 -10.89 -3.00 0.23
CA GLY A 123 -9.81 -2.77 -0.74
C GLY A 123 -10.08 -3.43 -2.10
N LEU A 124 -10.44 -4.71 -2.11
CA LEU A 124 -10.82 -5.46 -3.32
C LEU A 124 -12.03 -4.86 -4.03
N TYR A 125 -13.01 -4.32 -3.29
CA TYR A 125 -14.13 -3.61 -3.90
C TYR A 125 -13.68 -2.39 -4.73
N TYR A 126 -12.71 -1.62 -4.22
CA TYR A 126 -12.15 -0.49 -4.97
C TYR A 126 -11.23 -0.93 -6.12
N LEU A 127 -10.48 -2.03 -5.97
CA LEU A 127 -9.73 -2.62 -7.08
C LEU A 127 -10.67 -3.08 -8.20
N ARG A 128 -11.85 -3.64 -7.89
CA ARG A 128 -12.89 -3.99 -8.88
C ARG A 128 -13.53 -2.79 -9.56
N LYS A 129 -13.55 -1.62 -8.91
CA LYS A 129 -13.97 -0.38 -9.56
C LYS A 129 -12.88 0.13 -10.50
N LEU A 130 -11.62 0.06 -10.05
CA LEU A 130 -10.46 0.45 -10.83
C LEU A 130 -10.30 -0.44 -12.07
N SER A 131 -10.58 -1.75 -11.98
CA SER A 131 -10.51 -2.69 -13.11
C SER A 131 -11.45 -2.38 -14.27
N LYS A 132 -12.51 -1.60 -14.02
CA LYS A 132 -13.41 -1.11 -15.09
C LYS A 132 -12.83 0.09 -15.85
N MET A 133 -11.76 0.69 -15.33
CA MET A 133 -11.12 1.89 -15.88
C MET A 133 -9.70 1.59 -16.36
N ASP A 134 -9.00 0.68 -15.68
CA ASP A 134 -7.63 0.27 -15.95
C ASP A 134 -7.38 -1.17 -15.52
N GLU A 135 -6.77 -1.99 -16.37
CA GLU A 135 -6.52 -3.40 -16.09
C GLU A 135 -5.21 -3.67 -15.33
N MET A 136 -4.19 -2.82 -15.49
CA MET A 136 -2.86 -3.08 -14.95
C MET A 136 -2.72 -2.62 -13.50
N LEU A 137 -3.25 -1.45 -13.15
CA LEU A 137 -3.22 -0.94 -11.77
C LEU A 137 -3.84 -1.93 -10.77
N PRO A 138 -5.06 -2.47 -10.97
CA PRO A 138 -5.61 -3.39 -9.99
C PRO A 138 -4.85 -4.71 -9.91
N PHE A 139 -4.30 -5.19 -11.04
CA PHE A 139 -3.46 -6.39 -11.06
C PHE A 139 -2.16 -6.17 -10.27
N ALA A 140 -1.49 -5.04 -10.48
CA ALA A 140 -0.25 -4.69 -9.79
C ALA A 140 -0.46 -4.51 -8.28
N ILE A 141 -1.53 -3.81 -7.86
CA ILE A 141 -1.82 -3.65 -6.42
C ILE A 141 -2.19 -4.97 -5.75
N TRP A 142 -2.97 -5.82 -6.44
CA TRP A 142 -3.25 -7.17 -5.94
C TRP A 142 -1.96 -7.96 -5.74
N LEU A 143 -1.11 -8.02 -6.78
CA LEU A 143 0.17 -8.74 -6.76
C LEU A 143 1.10 -8.23 -5.65
N LEU A 144 1.19 -6.92 -5.44
CA LEU A 144 1.96 -6.34 -4.34
C LEU A 144 1.43 -6.81 -2.97
N GLY A 145 0.11 -6.89 -2.80
CA GLY A 145 -0.49 -7.44 -1.59
C GLY A 145 -0.07 -8.89 -1.33
N GLU A 146 -0.02 -9.71 -2.38
CA GLU A 146 0.46 -11.11 -2.28
C GLU A 146 1.94 -11.19 -1.92
N GLU A 147 2.78 -10.36 -2.55
CA GLU A 147 4.23 -10.34 -2.28
C GLU A 147 4.53 -9.85 -0.86
N LEU A 148 3.78 -8.88 -0.32
CA LEU A 148 3.95 -8.41 1.06
C LEU A 148 3.75 -9.51 2.10
N ASP A 149 2.72 -10.34 1.92
CA ASP A 149 2.39 -11.45 2.81
C ASP A 149 3.58 -12.44 2.92
N VAL A 150 4.38 -12.55 1.86
CA VAL A 150 5.52 -13.49 1.77
C VAL A 150 6.85 -12.85 2.15
N LYS A 151 7.11 -11.62 1.71
CA LYS A 151 8.43 -10.97 1.82
C LYS A 151 8.65 -10.25 3.17
N GLY A 152 7.61 -10.06 3.97
CA GLY A 152 7.73 -9.52 5.33
C GLY A 152 8.30 -8.09 5.35
N VAL A 153 7.77 -7.22 4.48
CA VAL A 153 8.09 -5.79 4.43
C VAL A 153 7.60 -5.11 5.71
N GLY A 154 8.45 -4.26 6.29
CA GLY A 154 8.26 -3.65 7.61
C GLY A 154 6.99 -2.82 7.79
N GLU A 155 6.74 -2.39 9.02
CA GLU A 155 5.47 -1.77 9.40
C GLU A 155 5.36 -0.27 9.09
N GLU A 156 6.46 0.48 9.06
CA GLU A 156 6.46 1.87 8.59
C GLU A 156 6.50 1.89 7.05
N LYS A 157 5.35 1.63 6.44
CA LYS A 157 5.22 1.44 4.99
C LYS A 157 5.11 2.76 4.21
N ARG A 158 5.76 2.79 3.06
CA ARG A 158 5.69 3.88 2.06
C ARG A 158 5.55 3.28 0.68
N ILE A 159 4.66 3.84 -0.12
CA ILE A 159 4.46 3.42 -1.50
C ILE A 159 4.45 4.64 -2.40
N ASP A 160 5.30 4.57 -3.42
CA ASP A 160 5.41 5.55 -4.49
C ASP A 160 4.99 4.88 -5.79
N ILE A 161 4.02 5.46 -6.49
CA ILE A 161 3.47 4.96 -7.74
C ILE A 161 3.62 6.04 -8.80
N GLU A 162 4.30 5.69 -9.89
CA GLU A 162 4.38 6.49 -11.11
C GLU A 162 3.66 5.72 -12.23
N TYR A 163 2.68 6.35 -12.85
CA TYR A 163 1.86 5.72 -13.88
C TYR A 163 1.59 6.68 -15.04
N ASP A 164 2.01 6.28 -16.24
CA ASP A 164 1.65 6.97 -17.47
C ASP A 164 0.30 6.43 -17.97
N MET A 165 -0.74 7.27 -17.89
CA MET A 165 -2.11 6.86 -18.24
C MET A 165 -2.31 6.69 -19.75
N LEU A 166 -1.37 7.14 -20.59
CA LEU A 166 -1.43 6.97 -22.05
C LEU A 166 -0.72 5.69 -22.48
N THR A 167 0.49 5.45 -21.98
CA THR A 167 1.29 4.30 -22.41
C THR A 167 0.99 3.05 -21.58
N GLY A 168 0.50 3.22 -20.36
CA GLY A 168 0.40 2.12 -19.41
C GLY A 168 1.77 1.68 -18.89
N ASP A 169 2.77 2.56 -18.86
CA ASP A 169 4.02 2.31 -18.14
C ASP A 169 3.80 2.58 -16.65
N LEU A 170 4.14 1.59 -15.82
CA LEU A 170 3.94 1.64 -14.38
C LEU A 170 5.27 1.40 -13.67
N LYS A 171 5.50 2.17 -12.61
CA LYS A 171 6.54 1.92 -11.63
C LYS A 171 5.95 2.07 -10.24
N ILE A 172 6.20 1.10 -9.38
CA ILE A 172 5.83 1.14 -7.97
C ILE A 172 7.06 0.81 -7.15
N GLU A 173 7.30 1.58 -6.09
CA GLU A 173 8.27 1.24 -5.04
C GLU A 173 7.50 1.20 -3.72
N LEU A 174 7.46 0.03 -3.09
CA LEU A 174 6.81 -0.19 -1.80
C LEU A 174 7.86 -0.62 -0.78
N CYS A 175 8.18 0.26 0.14
CA CYS A 175 9.16 0.02 1.18
C CYS A 175 8.53 -0.04 2.56
N GLY A 176 9.17 -0.75 3.47
CA GLY A 176 8.80 -0.79 4.88
C GLY A 176 10.03 -0.89 5.75
N ASP A 177 10.09 -0.02 6.75
CA ASP A 177 11.11 -0.09 7.79
C ASP A 177 10.62 -1.03 8.89
N ASP A 178 11.51 -1.93 9.29
CA ASP A 178 11.27 -2.79 10.44
C ASP A 178 11.23 -1.95 11.71
N ILE A 179 10.25 -2.18 12.59
CA ILE A 179 10.16 -1.45 13.86
C ILE A 179 11.23 -2.03 14.80
N ILE A 180 12.44 -1.48 14.72
CA ILE A 180 13.59 -2.00 15.47
C ILE A 180 13.55 -1.59 16.95
N GLU A 181 12.96 -0.45 17.33
CA GLU A 181 12.83 -0.13 18.76
C GLU A 181 11.80 0.95 19.11
N SER A 182 10.88 0.58 20.01
CA SER A 182 10.20 1.42 21.00
C SER A 182 9.35 2.54 20.41
N LEU A 183 8.03 2.31 20.41
CA LEU A 183 6.98 3.34 20.54
C LEU A 183 7.53 4.54 21.32
N LYS A 184 8.01 5.56 20.59
CA LYS A 184 8.78 6.68 21.12
C LYS A 184 8.03 7.27 22.31
N GLY A 185 8.59 7.11 23.51
CA GLY A 185 8.08 7.72 24.74
C GLY A 185 7.52 6.77 25.82
N ARG A 186 7.29 5.48 25.56
CA ARG A 186 6.89 4.54 26.64
C ARG A 186 8.10 3.81 27.20
N LYS A 187 8.38 4.00 28.50
CA LYS A 187 9.27 3.17 29.35
C LYS A 187 8.83 1.70 29.41
N ASN A 188 8.81 0.99 28.29
CA ASN A 188 8.58 -0.45 28.23
C ASN A 188 9.53 -1.07 27.21
N THR A 189 10.79 -1.13 27.61
CA THR A 189 11.95 -1.72 26.92
C THR A 189 11.85 -3.23 26.62
N HIS A 190 10.66 -3.84 26.76
CA HIS A 190 10.49 -5.29 26.68
C HIS A 190 9.56 -5.74 25.53
N ILE A 191 8.87 -4.81 24.87
CA ILE A 191 7.90 -5.13 23.80
C ILE A 191 8.61 -5.58 22.51
N ASN A 192 9.83 -5.11 22.26
CA ASN A 192 10.50 -5.28 20.96
C ASN A 192 11.23 -6.62 20.76
N LYS A 193 11.40 -7.44 21.80
CA LYS A 193 12.30 -8.61 21.73
C LYS A 193 11.69 -9.89 21.14
N LEU A 194 10.43 -9.89 20.70
CA LEU A 194 9.80 -11.13 20.23
C LEU A 194 9.20 -11.12 18.82
N TYR A 195 8.93 -9.95 18.23
CA TYR A 195 8.83 -9.89 16.76
C TYR A 195 10.15 -10.32 16.11
N SER A 196 11.27 -10.08 16.80
CA SER A 196 12.61 -10.55 16.44
C SER A 196 12.85 -12.06 16.56
N LEU A 197 11.93 -12.81 17.21
CA LEU A 197 12.07 -14.26 17.44
C LEU A 197 11.18 -15.12 16.55
N ILE A 198 10.11 -14.56 15.96
CA ILE A 198 9.24 -15.28 15.00
C ILE A 198 9.79 -15.17 13.57
N HIS A 199 10.41 -14.03 13.24
CA HIS A 199 11.18 -13.85 12.02
C HIS A 199 12.63 -13.63 12.43
N GLY A 200 13.53 -14.56 12.12
CA GLY A 200 14.92 -14.53 12.56
C GLY A 200 15.67 -13.27 12.11
N TYR A 201 15.68 -12.24 12.95
CA TYR A 201 16.55 -11.06 12.81
C TYR A 201 17.94 -11.40 13.35
N GLN A 202 18.71 -12.17 12.60
CA GLN A 202 20.16 -12.17 12.75
C GLN A 202 20.85 -11.30 11.70
N ASP A 203 20.15 -10.90 10.64
CA ASP A 203 20.66 -9.97 9.64
C ASP A 203 19.99 -8.59 9.78
N LEU A 204 20.77 -7.67 10.36
CA LEU A 204 20.76 -6.21 10.23
C LEU A 204 19.42 -5.53 9.84
N ALA A 205 18.89 -4.77 10.80
CA ALA A 205 18.05 -3.59 10.64
C ALA A 205 18.20 -2.93 9.25
N GLY A 206 17.27 -3.19 8.35
CA GLY A 206 17.32 -2.68 6.98
C GLY A 206 15.93 -2.47 6.42
N ARG A 207 15.78 -1.46 5.56
CA ARG A 207 14.55 -1.21 4.83
C ARG A 207 14.35 -2.30 3.81
N LYS A 208 13.16 -2.88 3.78
CA LYS A 208 12.77 -3.86 2.76
C LYS A 208 11.90 -3.17 1.74
N CYS A 209 12.17 -3.37 0.46
CA CYS A 209 11.43 -2.77 -0.63
C CYS A 209 11.01 -3.82 -1.67
N ILE A 210 9.83 -3.64 -2.24
CA ILE A 210 9.38 -4.31 -3.45
C ILE A 210 9.29 -3.22 -4.52
N GLU A 211 10.14 -3.31 -5.54
CA GLU A 211 9.97 -2.53 -6.77
C GLU A 211 9.14 -3.35 -7.74
N LEU A 212 8.15 -2.73 -8.39
CA LEU A 212 7.34 -3.34 -9.45
C LEU A 212 7.35 -2.42 -10.68
N GLU A 213 7.77 -2.96 -11.81
CA GLU A 213 7.71 -2.29 -13.11
C GLU A 213 6.68 -3.00 -14.00
N GLY A 214 5.71 -2.25 -14.49
CA GLY A 214 4.63 -2.75 -15.33
C GLY A 214 4.65 -2.15 -16.72
N LYS A 215 4.35 -2.97 -17.74
CA LYS A 215 4.14 -2.53 -19.12
C LYS A 215 2.94 -3.19 -19.74
N LYS A 216 2.15 -2.40 -20.47
CA LYS A 216 1.11 -2.90 -21.38
C LYS A 216 1.67 -3.08 -22.78
N GLU A 217 1.55 -4.28 -23.30
CA GLU A 217 1.92 -4.62 -24.68
C GLU A 217 0.71 -5.19 -25.41
N GLN A 218 0.82 -5.36 -26.73
CA GLN A 218 -0.27 -5.92 -27.53
C GLN A 218 -0.69 -7.32 -27.07
N ALA A 219 0.28 -8.11 -26.59
CA ALA A 219 0.07 -9.49 -26.14
C ALA A 219 -0.53 -9.59 -24.72
N GLY A 220 -0.44 -8.53 -23.90
CA GLY A 220 -0.89 -8.58 -22.51
C GLY A 220 -0.17 -7.60 -21.59
N ILE A 221 -0.16 -7.92 -20.30
CA ILE A 221 0.45 -7.12 -19.24
C ILE A 221 1.66 -7.85 -18.69
N TRP A 222 2.80 -7.17 -18.64
CA TRP A 222 4.01 -7.62 -17.97
C TRP A 222 4.18 -6.88 -16.66
N LEU A 223 4.40 -7.61 -15.56
CA LEU A 223 4.80 -7.06 -14.27
C LEU A 223 6.10 -7.72 -13.83
N ASN A 224 7.14 -6.92 -13.59
CA ASN A 224 8.42 -7.39 -13.06
C ASN A 224 8.56 -6.88 -11.64
N THR A 225 8.78 -7.78 -10.69
CA THR A 225 9.01 -7.43 -9.29
C THR A 225 10.47 -7.66 -8.92
N LYS A 226 11.02 -6.80 -8.07
CA LYS A 226 12.33 -6.97 -7.44
C LYS A 226 12.15 -6.80 -5.94
N TYR A 227 12.63 -7.77 -5.18
CA TYR A 227 12.69 -7.64 -3.72
C TYR A 227 14.08 -7.21 -3.31
N ILE A 228 14.15 -6.13 -2.52
CA ILE A 228 15.37 -5.43 -2.18
C ILE A 228 15.45 -5.28 -0.66
N ILE A 229 16.65 -5.47 -0.12
CA ILE A 229 17.00 -5.11 1.25
C ILE A 229 18.04 -3.99 1.18
N GLU A 230 17.71 -2.83 1.74
CA GLU A 230 18.60 -1.70 1.92
C GLU A 230 19.13 -1.73 3.35
N LYS A 231 20.45 -1.76 3.52
CA LYS A 231 21.07 -1.72 4.84
C LYS A 231 21.49 -0.29 5.18
N ASP A 232 21.18 0.14 6.40
CA ASP A 232 21.70 1.38 7.00
C ASP A 232 23.18 1.21 7.35
N SER A 233 24.03 1.11 6.34
CA SER A 233 25.48 1.24 6.45
C SER A 233 25.92 2.60 5.91
N ILE A 234 27.15 3.01 6.21
CA ILE A 234 27.72 4.32 5.82
C ILE A 234 27.61 4.58 4.30
N GLU A 235 27.44 3.53 3.48
CA GLU A 235 27.37 3.58 2.02
C GLU A 235 26.00 3.22 1.41
N HIS A 236 24.93 3.02 2.21
CA HIS A 236 23.58 2.63 1.75
C HIS A 236 23.60 1.53 0.68
N GLU A 237 24.01 0.31 1.07
CA GLU A 237 24.06 -0.81 0.15
C GLU A 237 22.65 -1.39 -0.10
N LYS A 238 22.27 -1.50 -1.38
CA LYS A 238 21.04 -2.17 -1.83
C LYS A 238 21.34 -3.58 -2.31
N TYR A 239 20.69 -4.57 -1.72
CA TYR A 239 20.81 -5.98 -2.10
C TYR A 239 19.54 -6.47 -2.76
N ILE A 240 19.63 -6.91 -4.01
CA ILE A 240 18.52 -7.57 -4.70
C ILE A 240 18.49 -9.04 -4.28
N ILE A 241 17.42 -9.43 -3.63
CA ILE A 241 17.25 -10.78 -3.07
C ILE A 241 16.50 -11.68 -4.04
N ASP A 242 15.49 -11.15 -4.73
CA ASP A 242 14.63 -11.90 -5.64
C ASP A 242 14.15 -11.03 -6.80
N ARG A 243 13.88 -11.67 -7.94
CA ARG A 243 13.25 -11.07 -9.12
C ARG A 243 12.23 -12.04 -9.70
N ASN A 244 10.99 -11.59 -9.84
CA ASN A 244 9.93 -12.36 -10.48
C ASN A 244 9.37 -11.59 -11.68
N THR A 245 8.95 -12.33 -12.69
CA THR A 245 8.26 -11.79 -13.86
C THR A 245 6.93 -12.48 -14.01
N TYR A 246 5.87 -11.68 -14.09
CA TYR A 246 4.50 -12.12 -14.26
C TYR A 246 3.99 -11.61 -15.59
N PHE A 247 3.37 -12.50 -16.37
CA PHE A 247 2.74 -12.16 -17.63
C PHE A 247 1.26 -12.56 -17.59
N LEU A 248 0.39 -11.62 -17.94
CA LEU A 248 -1.03 -11.85 -18.08
C LEU A 248 -1.44 -11.62 -19.53
N GLU A 249 -1.76 -12.71 -20.21
CA GLU A 249 -2.26 -12.71 -21.60
C GLU A 249 -3.53 -11.86 -21.72
N LYS A 250 -3.59 -11.05 -22.78
CA LYS A 250 -4.66 -10.08 -22.99
C LYS A 250 -6.06 -10.70 -22.94
N GLU A 251 -6.25 -11.86 -23.55
CA GLU A 251 -7.53 -12.55 -23.60
C GLU A 251 -7.99 -13.06 -22.23
N LYS A 252 -7.05 -13.31 -21.31
CA LYS A 252 -7.30 -13.82 -19.97
C LYS A 252 -7.50 -12.72 -18.93
N ILE A 253 -7.14 -11.47 -19.25
CA ILE A 253 -7.21 -10.35 -18.29
C ILE A 253 -8.58 -10.26 -17.60
N PRO A 254 -9.73 -10.26 -18.32
CA PRO A 254 -11.02 -10.09 -17.66
C PRO A 254 -11.36 -11.25 -16.72
N GLU A 255 -11.07 -12.48 -17.13
CA GLU A 255 -11.32 -13.68 -16.33
C GLU A 255 -10.44 -13.70 -15.07
N VAL A 256 -9.14 -13.47 -15.22
CA VAL A 256 -8.18 -13.48 -14.11
C VAL A 256 -8.50 -12.37 -13.11
N LEU A 257 -8.78 -11.14 -13.57
CA LEU A 257 -9.17 -10.04 -12.68
C LEU A 257 -10.45 -10.34 -11.90
N ASN A 258 -11.44 -10.98 -12.53
CA ASN A 258 -12.67 -11.39 -11.84
C ASN A 258 -12.40 -12.41 -10.74
N ILE A 259 -11.48 -13.35 -10.96
CA ILE A 259 -11.12 -14.38 -9.98
C ILE A 259 -10.31 -13.77 -8.83
N ILE A 260 -9.21 -13.09 -9.12
CA ILE A 260 -8.28 -12.61 -8.08
C ILE A 260 -8.88 -11.50 -7.23
N LEU A 261 -9.78 -10.68 -7.80
CA LEU A 261 -10.45 -9.60 -7.07
C LEU A 261 -11.79 -10.03 -6.44
N SER A 262 -12.09 -11.33 -6.43
CA SER A 262 -13.30 -11.86 -5.81
C SER A 262 -13.16 -11.98 -4.28
N GLU A 263 -14.29 -11.87 -3.60
CA GLU A 263 -14.36 -12.14 -2.15
C GLU A 263 -14.12 -13.61 -1.84
N GLU A 264 -14.41 -14.52 -2.78
CA GLU A 264 -14.13 -15.96 -2.61
C GLU A 264 -12.63 -16.22 -2.50
N THR A 265 -11.82 -15.63 -3.39
CA THR A 265 -10.36 -15.72 -3.33
C THR A 265 -9.81 -15.15 -2.02
N LEU A 266 -10.37 -14.03 -1.54
CA LEU A 266 -10.00 -13.46 -0.25
C LEU A 266 -10.35 -14.40 0.91
N ASN A 267 -11.58 -14.92 0.95
CA ASN A 267 -12.04 -15.82 2.01
C ASN A 267 -11.15 -17.04 2.16
N ARG A 268 -10.71 -17.65 1.05
CA ARG A 268 -9.82 -18.82 1.07
C ARG A 268 -8.51 -18.55 1.82
N LYS A 269 -8.02 -17.30 1.87
CA LYS A 269 -6.82 -16.93 2.62
C LYS A 269 -7.02 -16.90 4.14
N TYR A 270 -8.21 -16.55 4.60
CA TYR A 270 -8.50 -16.31 6.02
C TYR A 270 -9.16 -17.51 6.72
N VAL A 271 -9.56 -18.53 5.97
CA VAL A 271 -10.23 -19.75 6.48
C VAL A 271 -9.25 -20.92 6.70
N LEU A 272 -7.94 -20.72 6.42
CA LEU A 272 -6.88 -21.71 6.63
C LEU A 272 -6.19 -21.59 8.00
#